data_AF-F0WL36-F1
#
_entry.id   AF-F0WL36-F1
#
_cell.length_a   1.000
_cell.length_b   1.000
_cell.length_c   1.000
_cell.angle_alpha   90.00
_cell.angle_beta   90.00
_cell.angle_gamma   90.00
#
_symmetry.space_group_name_H-M   'P 1'
#
loop_
_entity.id
_entity.type
_entity.pdbx_description
1 polymer ?
#
loop_
_entity_poly.entity_id
_entity_poly.type
_entity_poly.pdbx_seq_one_letter_code
_entity_poly.pdbx_strand_id
1 'polypeptide(L)'
;MERNVTTQMTECSTSNNAREIDPKTRLSCLFMESEERGQLKELFRERLIESGWTEGIRAHCKEIINRKKIQNVSLEDIVGEIKHSSIASVPQGSVSQVASRVCAFIDQKIENEKADASCWPNM
;
A
#
# COMPACT_ATOMS: atom_id res chain seq x y z
N MET A 1 24.09 -8.18 -10.97
CA MET A 1 23.23 -9.21 -10.38
C MET A 1 22.53 -8.58 -9.19
N GLU A 2 21.20 -8.63 -9.22
CA GLU A 2 20.26 -8.46 -8.11
C GLU A 2 20.31 -7.15 -7.31
N ARG A 3 19.56 -6.14 -7.79
CA ARG A 3 19.10 -5.06 -6.91
C ARG A 3 17.96 -5.63 -6.06
N ASN A 4 18.31 -6.01 -4.83
CA ASN A 4 17.35 -6.35 -3.80
C ASN A 4 16.52 -5.09 -3.52
N VAL A 5 15.27 -5.07 -4.00
CA VAL A 5 14.29 -4.08 -3.56
C VAL A 5 13.98 -4.45 -2.13
N THR A 6 14.72 -3.86 -1.19
CA THR A 6 14.40 -3.92 0.23
C THR A 6 13.02 -3.32 0.38
N THR A 7 12.01 -4.19 0.33
CA THR A 7 10.76 -3.98 1.05
C THR A 7 11.20 -3.77 2.48
N GLN A 8 11.27 -2.51 2.90
CA GLN A 8 11.29 -2.21 4.32
C GLN A 8 9.97 -2.75 4.85
N MET A 9 10.01 -3.98 5.33
CA MET A 9 9.10 -4.45 6.34
C MET A 9 9.36 -3.51 7.51
N THR A 10 8.51 -2.49 7.66
CA THR A 10 8.36 -1.81 8.93
C THR A 10 7.86 -2.87 9.90
N GLU A 11 8.79 -3.54 10.55
CA GLU A 11 8.53 -4.32 11.76
C GLU A 11 7.78 -3.39 12.71
N CYS A 12 6.59 -3.79 13.16
CA CYS A 12 5.89 -3.13 14.24
C CYS A 12 6.75 -3.34 15.50
N SER A 13 7.76 -2.49 15.71
CA SER A 13 8.64 -2.53 16.88
C SER A 13 7.81 -2.18 18.10
N THR A 14 7.24 -3.20 18.73
CA THR A 14 6.56 -3.07 20.02
C THR A 14 7.65 -2.80 21.07
N SER A 15 7.87 -1.52 21.36
CA SER A 15 8.68 -1.09 22.49
C SER A 15 7.90 -1.37 23.78
N ASN A 16 8.55 -2.04 24.73
CA ASN A 16 8.02 -2.46 26.03
C ASN A 16 7.68 -1.27 26.94
N ASN A 17 6.58 -0.57 26.65
CA ASN A 17 5.98 0.37 27.58
C ASN A 17 4.48 0.10 27.64
N ALA A 18 4.03 -0.48 28.76
CA ALA A 18 2.66 -0.88 29.05
C ALA A 18 1.73 0.34 29.30
N ARG A 19 1.75 1.30 28.38
CA ARG A 19 0.67 2.26 28.18
C ARG A 19 -0.19 1.65 27.09
N GLU A 20 -1.45 1.42 27.41
CA GLU A 20 -2.49 0.90 26.53
C GLU A 20 -2.22 1.31 25.06
N ILE A 21 -1.86 0.31 24.23
CA ILE A 21 -1.51 0.56 22.83
C ILE A 21 -2.74 1.21 22.19
N ASP A 22 -2.55 2.40 21.62
CA ASP A 22 -3.59 3.12 20.91
C ASP A 22 -4.35 2.17 19.96
N PRO A 23 -5.70 2.07 20.02
CA PRO A 23 -6.47 1.10 19.26
C PRO A 23 -6.19 1.13 17.76
N LYS A 24 -5.93 2.32 17.20
CA LYS A 24 -5.55 2.49 15.80
C LYS A 24 -4.19 1.86 15.52
N THR A 25 -3.22 2.03 16.41
CA THR A 25 -1.91 1.38 16.32
C THR A 25 -2.03 -0.14 16.38
N ARG A 26 -2.87 -0.68 17.29
CA ARG A 26 -3.15 -2.12 17.37
C ARG A 26 -3.75 -2.66 16.06
N LEU A 27 -4.80 -2.01 15.55
CA LEU A 27 -5.42 -2.38 14.27
C LEU A 27 -4.45 -2.29 13.09
N SER A 28 -3.56 -1.28 13.10
CA SER A 28 -2.53 -1.13 12.08
C SER A 28 -1.54 -2.30 12.09
N CYS A 29 -1.10 -2.76 13.28
CA CYS A 29 -0.21 -3.93 13.35
C CYS A 29 -0.95 -5.23 12.96
N LEU A 30 -2.20 -5.43 13.39
CA LEU A 30 -3.02 -6.57 12.94
C LEU A 30 -3.22 -6.59 11.42
N PHE A 31 -3.44 -5.42 10.81
CA PHE A 31 -3.53 -5.30 9.36
C PHE A 31 -2.20 -5.67 8.68
N MET A 32 -1.08 -5.21 9.22
CA MET A 32 0.25 -5.49 8.68
C MET A 32 0.65 -6.97 8.78
N GLU A 33 0.25 -7.64 9.86
CA GLU A 33 0.47 -9.07 10.12
C GLU A 33 -0.49 -9.97 9.33
N SER A 34 -1.66 -9.47 8.95
CA SER A 34 -2.63 -10.20 8.12
C SER A 34 -2.21 -10.30 6.65
N GLU A 35 -2.70 -11.34 5.97
CA GLU A 35 -2.49 -11.52 4.52
C GLU A 35 -3.25 -10.47 3.67
N GLU A 36 -4.25 -9.79 4.25
CA GLU A 36 -5.08 -8.79 3.55
C GLU A 36 -4.24 -7.66 2.96
N ARG A 37 -3.14 -7.27 3.60
CA ARG A 37 -2.21 -6.29 3.03
C ARG A 37 -1.58 -6.77 1.73
N GLY A 38 -1.24 -8.05 1.63
CA GLY A 38 -0.70 -8.67 0.42
C GLY A 38 -1.75 -8.71 -0.69
N GLN A 39 -2.95 -9.17 -0.36
CA GLN A 39 -4.08 -9.23 -1.29
C GLN A 39 -4.46 -7.83 -1.81
N LEU A 40 -4.44 -6.81 -0.94
CA LEU A 40 -4.74 -5.43 -1.32
C LEU A 40 -3.69 -4.84 -2.27
N LYS A 41 -2.41 -5.19 -2.07
CA LYS A 41 -1.33 -4.78 -2.97
C LYS A 41 -1.51 -5.39 -4.36
N GLU A 42 -1.87 -6.67 -4.44
CA GLU A 42 -2.08 -7.33 -5.74
C GLU A 42 -3.32 -6.78 -6.43
N LEU A 43 -4.43 -6.62 -5.71
CA LEU A 43 -5.64 -5.98 -6.24
C LEU A 43 -5.36 -4.58 -6.78
N PHE A 44 -4.61 -3.77 -6.03
CA PHE A 44 -4.25 -2.43 -6.50
C PHE A 44 -3.41 -2.48 -7.78
N ARG A 45 -2.45 -3.41 -7.85
CA ARG A 45 -1.62 -3.63 -9.03
C ARG A 45 -2.46 -4.05 -10.24
N GLU A 46 -3.36 -5.01 -10.09
CA GLU A 46 -4.29 -5.45 -11.15
C GLU A 46 -5.10 -4.28 -11.68
N ARG A 47 -5.67 -3.45 -10.80
CA ARG A 47 -6.43 -2.25 -11.22
C ARG A 47 -5.60 -1.23 -11.97
N LEU A 48 -4.35 -1.03 -11.57
CA LEU A 48 -3.44 -0.12 -12.28
C LEU A 48 -3.04 -0.63 -13.67
N ILE A 49 -3.03 -1.96 -13.87
CA ILE A 49 -2.82 -2.58 -15.18
C ILE A 49 -4.10 -2.44 -16.03
N GLU A 50 -5.26 -2.80 -15.48
CA GLU A 50 -6.55 -2.70 -16.17
C GLU A 50 -6.89 -1.27 -16.60
N SER A 51 -6.54 -0.28 -15.79
CA SER A 51 -6.77 1.13 -16.12
C SER A 51 -5.77 1.69 -17.14
N GLY A 52 -4.78 0.91 -17.58
CA GLY A 52 -3.69 1.34 -18.46
C GLY A 52 -2.72 2.34 -17.81
N TRP A 53 -2.75 2.50 -16.48
CA TRP A 53 -1.87 3.44 -15.77
C TRP A 53 -0.41 3.01 -15.92
N THR A 54 -0.12 1.72 -15.78
CA THR A 54 1.23 1.15 -15.93
C THR A 54 1.83 1.47 -17.32
N GLU A 55 1.04 1.32 -18.37
CA GLU A 55 1.41 1.62 -19.74
C GLU A 55 1.64 3.12 -19.94
N GLY A 56 0.79 3.96 -19.36
CA GLY A 56 0.93 5.42 -19.37
C GLY A 56 2.24 5.89 -18.73
N ILE A 57 2.57 5.37 -17.54
CA ILE A 57 3.84 5.67 -16.86
C ILE A 57 5.04 5.18 -17.70
N ARG A 58 4.95 3.99 -18.30
CA ARG A 58 6.01 3.46 -19.18
C ARG A 58 6.21 4.36 -20.41
N ALA A 59 5.14 4.85 -21.02
CA ALA A 59 5.20 5.77 -22.15
C ALA A 59 5.86 7.10 -21.75
N HIS A 60 5.50 7.64 -20.59
CA HIS A 60 6.08 8.87 -20.07
C HIS A 60 7.59 8.73 -19.77
N CYS A 61 8.02 7.61 -19.18
CA CYS A 61 9.46 7.32 -19.00
C CYS A 61 10.22 7.33 -20.33
N LYS A 62 9.66 6.70 -21.38
CA LYS A 62 10.27 6.68 -22.72
C LYS A 62 10.39 8.09 -23.30
N GLU A 63 9.38 8.92 -23.09
CA GLU A 63 9.41 10.32 -23.52
C GLU A 63 10.53 11.11 -22.83
N ILE A 64 10.70 10.95 -21.51
CA ILE A 64 11.77 11.59 -20.74
C ILE A 64 13.15 11.19 -21.30
N ILE A 65 13.37 9.90 -21.56
CA ILE A 65 14.62 9.38 -22.14
C ILE A 65 14.86 9.99 -23.53
N ASN A 66 13.83 10.04 -24.37
CA ASN A 66 13.93 10.62 -25.72
C ASN A 66 14.25 12.12 -25.68
N ARG A 67 13.62 12.88 -24.77
CA ARG A 67 13.85 14.33 -24.61
C ARG A 67 15.26 14.64 -24.13
N LYS A 68 15.78 13.89 -23.16
CA LYS A 68 17.09 14.17 -22.54
C LYS A 68 18.29 13.69 -23.36
N LYS A 69 18.07 12.85 -24.39
CA LYS A 69 19.10 12.11 -25.14
C LYS A 69 19.89 11.15 -24.23
N ILE A 70 20.34 10.03 -24.79
CA ILE A 70 20.89 8.88 -24.04
C ILE A 70 22.18 9.22 -23.26
N GLN A 71 22.87 10.32 -23.57
CA GLN A 71 24.24 10.52 -23.10
C GLN A 71 24.42 10.86 -21.60
N ASN A 72 23.37 11.13 -20.81
CA ASN A 72 23.56 11.46 -19.38
C ASN A 72 22.36 11.17 -18.46
N VAL A 73 21.45 10.26 -18.82
CA VAL A 73 20.27 9.98 -17.98
C VAL A 73 20.54 8.79 -17.06
N SER A 74 20.59 9.04 -15.75
CA SER A 74 20.56 7.98 -14.74
C SER A 74 19.14 7.50 -14.46
N LEU A 75 18.99 6.31 -13.86
CA LEU A 75 17.68 5.81 -13.44
C LEU A 75 17.07 6.74 -12.39
N GLU A 76 17.89 7.23 -11.48
CA GLU A 76 17.53 8.12 -10.39
C GLU A 76 16.96 9.44 -10.92
N ASP A 77 17.49 9.97 -12.02
CA ASP A 77 16.95 11.16 -12.68
C ASP A 77 15.56 10.93 -13.27
N ILE A 78 15.34 9.76 -13.89
CA ILE A 78 14.03 9.39 -14.44
C ILE A 78 13.03 9.22 -13.30
N VAL A 79 13.41 8.50 -12.24
CA VAL A 79 12.57 8.26 -11.07
C VAL A 79 12.23 9.58 -10.39
N GLY A 80 13.21 10.47 -10.21
CA GLY A 80 13.01 11.79 -9.62
C GLY A 80 12.00 12.63 -10.40
N GLU A 81 12.08 12.63 -11.73
CA GLU A 81 11.17 13.39 -12.60
C GLU A 81 9.76 12.80 -12.62
N ILE A 82 9.63 11.46 -12.66
CA ILE A 82 8.30 10.82 -12.77
C ILE A 82 7.58 10.67 -11.42
N LYS A 83 8.27 10.75 -10.29
CA LYS A 83 7.70 10.42 -8.96
C LYS A 83 6.42 11.21 -8.65
N HIS A 84 6.42 12.52 -8.87
CA HIS A 84 5.24 13.33 -8.55
C HIS A 84 4.10 13.09 -9.55
N SER A 85 4.41 13.06 -10.85
CA SER A 85 3.44 12.82 -11.94
C SER A 85 2.79 11.44 -11.84
N SER A 86 3.57 10.40 -11.50
CA SER A 86 3.06 9.05 -11.35
C SER A 86 2.05 8.93 -10.21
N ILE A 87 2.31 9.53 -9.04
CA ILE A 87 1.38 9.53 -7.91
C ILE A 87 0.11 10.34 -8.25
N ALA A 88 0.25 11.50 -8.90
CA ALA A 88 -0.88 12.35 -9.25
C ALA A 88 -1.79 11.76 -10.34
N SER A 89 -1.24 10.91 -11.22
CA SER A 89 -1.97 10.28 -12.32
C SER A 89 -2.66 8.96 -11.94
N VAL A 90 -2.53 8.51 -10.69
CA VAL A 90 -3.24 7.31 -10.21
C VAL A 90 -4.76 7.53 -10.33
N PRO A 91 -5.49 6.60 -10.97
CA PRO A 91 -6.95 6.71 -11.07
C PRO A 91 -7.63 6.71 -9.70
N GLN A 92 -8.54 7.65 -9.48
CA GLN A 92 -9.30 7.77 -8.22
C GLN A 92 -10.11 6.50 -7.91
N GLY A 93 -10.62 5.81 -8.93
CA GLY A 93 -11.35 4.54 -8.76
C GLY A 93 -10.50 3.47 -8.08
N SER A 94 -9.22 3.35 -8.46
CA SER A 94 -8.30 2.38 -7.85
C SER A 94 -8.00 2.71 -6.39
N VAL A 95 -7.85 4.01 -6.05
CA VAL A 95 -7.64 4.47 -4.67
C VAL A 95 -8.88 4.24 -3.82
N SER A 96 -10.06 4.57 -4.35
CA SER A 96 -11.34 4.40 -3.65
C SER A 96 -11.63 2.92 -3.35
N GLN A 97 -11.32 2.02 -4.27
CA GLN A 97 -11.51 0.58 -4.04
C GLN A 97 -10.58 0.04 -2.94
N VAL A 98 -9.32 0.47 -2.95
CA VAL A 98 -8.36 0.10 -1.89
C VAL A 98 -8.82 0.62 -0.53
N ALA A 99 -9.22 1.89 -0.45
CA ALA A 99 -9.74 2.50 0.77
C ALA A 99 -10.98 1.75 1.29
N SER A 100 -11.92 1.41 0.40
CA SER A 100 -13.13 0.67 0.75
C SER A 100 -12.81 -0.71 1.34
N ARG A 101 -11.80 -1.41 0.81
CA ARG A 101 -11.38 -2.71 1.33
C ARG A 101 -10.72 -2.61 2.71
N VAL A 102 -9.94 -1.55 2.95
CA VAL A 102 -9.37 -1.26 4.29
C VAL A 102 -10.48 -0.95 5.29
N CYS A 103 -11.48 -0.15 4.91
CA CYS A 103 -12.64 0.13 5.77
C CYS A 103 -13.37 -1.17 6.14
N ALA A 104 -13.68 -2.02 5.15
CA ALA A 104 -14.35 -3.30 5.38
C ALA A 104 -13.53 -4.24 6.31
N PHE A 105 -12.20 -4.25 6.19
CA PHE A 105 -11.34 -5.00 7.10
C PHE A 105 -11.45 -4.49 8.54
N ILE A 106 -11.42 -3.17 8.73
CA ILE A 106 -11.52 -2.56 10.05
C ILE A 106 -12.89 -2.86 10.67
N ASP A 107 -13.97 -2.71 9.90
CA ASP A 107 -15.33 -3.01 10.36
C ASP A 107 -15.45 -4.48 10.78
N GLN A 108 -14.92 -5.41 9.98
CA GLN A 108 -14.87 -6.83 10.31
C GLN A 108 -14.11 -7.10 11.61
N LYS A 109 -12.97 -6.44 11.84
CA LYS A 109 -12.19 -6.63 13.08
C LYS A 109 -12.94 -6.08 14.30
N ILE A 110 -13.62 -4.95 14.16
CA ILE A 110 -14.45 -4.36 15.23
C ILE A 110 -15.65 -5.27 15.54
N GLU A 111 -16.31 -5.85 14.54
CA GLU A 111 -17.44 -6.75 14.74
C GLU A 111 -17.03 -8.05 15.44
N ASN A 112 -15.90 -8.64 15.06
CA ASN A 112 -15.38 -9.84 15.69
C ASN A 112 -15.05 -9.61 17.18
N GLU A 113 -14.42 -8.50 17.53
CA GLU A 113 -14.14 -8.17 18.94
C GLU A 113 -15.42 -8.02 19.77
N LYS A 114 -16.51 -7.50 19.19
CA LYS A 114 -17.81 -7.39 19.86
C LYS A 114 -18.50 -8.75 20.03
N ALA A 115 -18.38 -9.64 19.05
CA ALA A 115 -18.93 -10.99 19.12
C ALA A 115 -18.28 -11.79 20.25
N ASP A 116 -16.95 -11.67 20.40
CA ASP A 116 -16.21 -12.32 21.49
C ASP A 116 -16.61 -11.75 22.87
N ALA A 117 -16.84 -10.43 22.96
CA ALA A 117 -17.30 -9.77 24.18
C ALA A 117 -18.77 -10.08 24.55
N SER A 118 -19.59 -10.54 23.60
CA SER A 118 -21.00 -10.91 23.83
C SER A 118 -21.18 -12.38 24.22
N CYS A 119 -20.16 -13.21 24.08
CA CYS A 119 -20.22 -14.67 24.28
C CYS A 119 -19.80 -15.09 25.70
N TRP A 120 -20.16 -14.31 26.72
CA TRP A 120 -19.98 -14.74 28.11
C TRP A 120 -21.08 -15.75 28.45
N PRO A 121 -20.75 -16.98 28.89
CA PRO A 121 -21.75 -17.84 29.49
C PRO A 121 -22.18 -17.19 30.80
N ASN A 122 -23.47 -16.88 30.92
CA ASN A 122 -24.10 -16.51 32.19
C ASN A 122 -23.61 -17.49 33.29
N MET A 123 -22.93 -16.95 34.32
CA MET A 123 -22.76 -17.59 35.63
C MET A 123 -23.66 -16.90 36.64
#